data_AF-A0A933RIT1-F1
#
_entry.id   AF-A0A933RIT1-F1
#
_cell.length_a   1.000
_cell.length_b   1.000
_cell.length_c   1.000
_cell.angle_alpha   90.00
_cell.angle_beta   90.00
_cell.angle_gamma   90.00
#
_symmetry.space_group_name_H-M   'P 1'
#
loop_
_entity.id
_entity.type
_entity.pdbx_description
1 polymer ?
#
loop_
_entity_poly.entity_id
_entity_poly.type
_entity_poly.pdbx_seq_one_letter_code
_entity_poly.pdbx_strand_id
1 'polypeptide(L)' 'ANLLRRAGAPRDVPRALFAYNHSTAYVGALRRFAARMRADERAFLTYYAWQVYARTPAGVRRLTGPGLGP' A
#
# COMPACT_ATOMS: atom_id res chain seq x y z
N ALA A 1 -4.46 -14.46 -3.27
CA ALA A 1 -5.36 -13.29 -3.15
C ALA A 1 -6.71 -13.59 -3.81
N ASN A 2 -7.76 -13.88 -3.04
CA ASN A 2 -9.07 -14.27 -3.59
C ASN A 2 -10.01 -13.09 -3.85
N LEU A 3 -9.88 -12.01 -3.07
CA LEU A 3 -10.79 -10.87 -3.16
C LEU A 3 -10.66 -10.10 -4.48
N LEU A 4 -9.44 -9.74 -4.88
CA LEU A 4 -9.23 -8.97 -6.13
C LEU A 4 -9.67 -9.75 -7.38
N ARG A 5 -9.45 -11.08 -7.40
CA ARG A 5 -9.92 -11.94 -8.50
C ARG A 5 -11.45 -11.97 -8.57
N ARG A 6 -12.13 -12.13 -7.43
CA ARG A 6 -13.60 -12.08 -7.36
C ARG A 6 -14.15 -10.71 -7.77
N ALA A 7 -13.40 -9.65 -7.51
CA ALA A 7 -13.77 -8.28 -7.88
C ALA A 7 -13.42 -7.89 -9.32
N GLY A 8 -12.89 -8.81 -10.14
CA GLY A 8 -12.70 -8.60 -11.58
C GLY A 8 -11.25 -8.45 -12.06
N ALA A 9 -10.25 -8.53 -11.17
CA ALA A 9 -8.85 -8.58 -11.59
C ALA A 9 -8.53 -9.94 -12.28
N PRO A 10 -7.70 -9.97 -13.34
CA PRO A 10 -6.91 -8.86 -13.87
C PRO A 10 -7.64 -7.98 -14.92
N ARG A 11 -8.86 -8.32 -15.34
CA ARG A 11 -9.57 -7.61 -16.42
C ARG A 11 -9.81 -6.13 -16.10
N ASP A 12 -10.20 -5.84 -14.86
CA ASP A 12 -10.44 -4.48 -14.38
C ASP A 12 -9.85 -4.29 -12.98
N VAL A 13 -8.54 -4.06 -12.93
CA VAL A 13 -7.81 -3.82 -11.67
C VAL A 13 -8.29 -2.56 -10.94
N PRO A 14 -8.52 -1.40 -11.60
CA PRO A 14 -9.06 -0.23 -10.91
C PRO A 14 -10.39 -0.48 -10.19
N ARG A 15 -11.34 -1.14 -10.87
CA ARG A 15 -12.62 -1.53 -10.24
C ARG A 15 -12.41 -2.51 -9.09
N ALA A 16 -11.55 -3.50 -9.25
CA ALA A 16 -11.26 -4.47 -8.20
C ALA A 16 -10.63 -3.82 -6.95
N LEU A 17 -9.76 -2.82 -7.12
CA LEU A 17 -9.19 -2.04 -6.02
C LEU A 17 -10.24 -1.15 -5.34
N PHE A 18 -11.13 -0.53 -6.11
CA PHE A 18 -12.22 0.28 -5.56
C PHE A 18 -13.23 -0.56 -4.77
N ALA A 19 -13.52 -1.78 -5.22
CA ALA A 19 -14.40 -2.71 -4.50
C ALA A 19 -13.80 -3.17 -3.16
N TYR A 20 -12.47 -3.24 -3.06
CA TYR A 20 -11.79 -3.51 -1.79
C TYR A 20 -11.87 -2.31 -0.83
N ASN A 21 -11.63 -1.11 -1.36
CA ASN A 21 -11.69 0.13 -0.61
C ASN A 21 -12.30 1.20 -1.51
N HIS A 22 -13.51 1.68 -1.16
CA HIS A 22 -14.32 2.63 -1.93
C HIS A 22 -13.74 4.07 -1.90
N SER A 23 -12.45 4.21 -2.20
CA SER A 23 -11.72 5.47 -2.25
C SER A 23 -10.98 5.60 -3.58
N THR A 24 -11.37 6.59 -4.38
CA THR A 24 -10.67 6.92 -5.64
C THR A 24 -9.24 7.37 -5.39
N ALA A 25 -8.99 8.06 -4.27
CA ALA A 25 -7.65 8.46 -3.85
C ALA A 25 -6.76 7.23 -3.55
N TYR A 26 -7.31 6.21 -2.88
CA TYR A 26 -6.63 4.95 -2.62
C TYR A 26 -6.24 4.23 -3.92
N VAL A 27 -7.19 4.09 -4.86
CA VAL A 27 -6.93 3.50 -6.17
C VAL A 27 -5.84 4.27 -6.92
N GLY A 28 -5.92 5.60 -6.92
CA GLY A 28 -4.91 6.47 -7.53
C GLY A 28 -3.52 6.30 -6.92
N ALA A 29 -3.43 6.21 -5.58
CA ALA A 29 -2.17 6.02 -4.87
C ALA A 29 -1.50 4.70 -5.23
N LEU A 30 -2.24 3.58 -5.19
CA LEU A 30 -1.71 2.27 -5.56
C LEU A 30 -1.25 2.22 -7.03
N ARG A 31 -1.99 2.85 -7.95
CA ARG A 31 -1.57 2.92 -9.36
C ARG A 31 -0.26 3.70 -9.53
N ARG A 32 -0.05 4.78 -8.77
CA ARG A 32 1.20 5.54 -8.78
C ARG A 32 2.36 4.72 -8.22
N PHE A 33 2.18 4.05 -7.08
CA PHE A 33 3.21 3.16 -6.53
C PHE A 33 3.57 2.04 -7.52
N ALA A 34 2.58 1.39 -8.11
CA ALA A 34 2.80 0.34 -9.11
C ALA A 34 3.53 0.88 -10.35
N ALA A 35 3.23 2.09 -10.81
CA ALA A 35 3.95 2.73 -11.91
C ALA A 35 5.42 3.00 -11.55
N ARG A 36 5.69 3.49 -10.32
CA ARG A 36 7.07 3.72 -9.85
C ARG A 36 7.86 2.41 -9.75
N MET A 37 7.27 1.35 -9.21
CA MET A 37 7.91 0.04 -9.12
C MET A 37 8.19 -0.60 -10.49
N ARG A 38 7.37 -0.31 -11.51
CA ARG A 38 7.65 -0.75 -12.89
C ARG A 38 8.78 0.04 -13.54
N ALA A 39 8.94 1.32 -13.16
CA ALA A 39 9.98 2.19 -13.71
C ALA A 39 11.34 1.98 -13.02
N ASP A 40 11.35 1.56 -11.75
CA ASP A 40 12.54 1.28 -10.96
C ASP A 40 12.26 0.16 -9.95
N GLU A 41 12.90 -0.98 -10.14
CA GLU A 41 12.75 -2.15 -9.26
C GLU A 41 13.20 -1.85 -7.82
N ARG A 42 14.15 -0.93 -7.62
CA ARG A 42 14.61 -0.53 -6.27
C ARG A 42 13.52 0.20 -5.50
N ALA A 43 12.54 0.80 -6.19
CA ALA A 43 11.41 1.44 -5.53
C ALA A 43 10.60 0.43 -4.68
N PHE A 44 10.51 -0.84 -5.11
CA PHE A 44 9.86 -1.88 -4.30
C PHE A 44 10.57 -2.04 -2.96
N LEU A 45 11.89 -2.15 -2.96
CA LEU A 45 12.68 -2.31 -1.72
C LEU A 45 12.51 -1.11 -0.80
N THR A 46 12.48 0.11 -1.34
CA THR A 46 12.25 1.33 -0.58
C THR A 46 10.87 1.33 0.09
N TYR A 47 9.81 1.00 -0.65
CA TYR A 47 8.45 0.94 -0.08
C TYR A 47 8.30 -0.20 0.93
N TYR A 48 8.91 -1.35 0.65
CA TYR A 48 8.90 -2.51 1.53
C TYR A 48 9.59 -2.22 2.87
N ALA A 49 10.70 -1.46 2.84
CA ALA A 49 11.43 -1.06 4.03
C ALA A 49 10.86 0.16 4.75
N TRP A 50 9.76 0.76 4.25
CA TRP A 50 9.22 2.01 4.81
C TRP A 50 8.63 1.78 6.20
N GLN A 51 9.13 2.53 7.19
CA GLN A 51 8.62 2.53 8.55
C GLN A 51 7.40 3.42 8.71
N VAL A 52 6.37 2.89 9.37
CA VAL A 52 5.13 3.62 9.69
C VAL A 52 5.31 4.31 11.04
N TYR A 53 4.86 5.58 11.12
CA TYR A 53 4.84 6.36 12.34
C TYR A 53 3.45 6.92 12.57
N ALA A 54 2.99 6.94 13.81
CA ALA A 54 1.75 7.57 14.22
C ALA A 54 2.00 8.70 15.21
N ARG A 55 1.29 9.80 15.03
CA ARG A 55 1.25 10.88 16.04
C ARG A 55 0.32 10.45 17.16
N THR A 56 0.81 10.51 18.40
CA THR A 56 0.06 10.22 19.62
C THR A 56 0.13 11.42 20.56
N PRO A 57 -0.72 11.49 21.61
CA PRO A 57 -0.59 12.53 22.63
C PRO A 57 0.79 12.55 23.31
N ALA A 58 1.45 11.40 23.43
CA ALA A 58 2.79 11.27 23.99
C ALA A 58 3.93 11.56 22.99
N GLY A 59 3.61 11.96 21.75
CA GLY A 59 4.58 12.24 20.69
C GLY A 59 4.47 11.30 19.48
N VAL A 60 5.46 11.36 18.59
CA VAL A 60 5.52 10.51 17.39
C VAL A 60 6.04 9.13 17.79
N ARG A 61 5.23 8.09 17.56
CA ARG A 61 5.60 6.70 17.82
C ARG A 61 5.85 5.97 16.51
N ARG A 62 6.99 5.29 16.41
CA ARG A 62 7.26 4.34 15.32
C ARG A 62 6.45 3.06 15.55
N LEU A 63 5.73 2.59 14.53
CA LEU A 63 4.85 1.44 14.59
C LEU A 63 5.44 0.18 13.94
N THR A 64 6.34 0.34 12.99
CA THR A 64 7.01 -0.79 12.32
C THR A 64 8.52 -0.61 12.36
N GLY A 65 9.25 -1.71 12.20
CA GLY A 65 10.70 -1.71 12.00
C GLY A 65 11.47 -2.48 13.07
N PRO A 66 12.78 -2.71 12.87
CA PRO A 66 13.60 -3.51 13.78
C PRO A 66 13.55 -2.99 15.23
N GLY A 67 13.45 -3.89 16.20
CA GLY A 67 13.40 -3.54 17.63
C GLY A 67 12.01 -3.21 18.20
N LEU A 68 10.94 -3.31 17.40
CA LEU A 68 9.55 -3.34 17.87
C LEU A 68 9.06 -4.80 17.86
N GLY A 69 9.44 -5.56 18.89
CA GLY A 69 8.82 -6.87 19.19
C GLY A 69 7.55 -6.72 20.05
N PRO A 70 6.80 -7.81 20.31
CA PRO A 70 5.87 -7.84 21.44
C PRO A 70 6.59 -7.55 22.77
#